data_AF-A0A0P1ITN0-F1
#
_entry.id   AF-A0A0P1ITN0-F1
#
_cell.length_a   1.000
_cell.length_b   1.000
_cell.length_c   1.000
_cell.angle_alpha   90.00
_cell.angle_beta   90.00
_cell.angle_gamma   90.00
#
_symmetry.space_group_name_H-M   'P 1'
#
loop_
_entity.id
_entity.type
_entity.pdbx_description
1 polymer ?
#
loop_
_entity_poly.entity_id
_entity_poly.type
_entity_poly.pdbx_seq_one_letter_code
_entity_poly.pdbx_strand_id
1 'polypeptide(L)'
;MRYWLFKSEPNTWSWQNQIDKGDAGEEWDGVRNYQARNFMRDMKIGDRGFFYHSLKEKSVVGIVEVIAEAHPDSTTDDQRWECVDIKAVETVPTPVSLDQIKADERLADMVLVKNSRLSVQPVTDAEWQVICALGGLKS
;
A
#
# COMPACT_ATOMS: atom_id res chain seq x y z
N MET A 1 -4.40 -14.97 2.89
CA MET A 1 -4.33 -13.49 2.86
C MET A 1 -2.91 -13.13 2.51
N ARG A 2 -2.71 -12.27 1.51
CA ARG A 2 -1.40 -11.71 1.13
C ARG A 2 -1.30 -10.28 1.64
N TYR A 3 -0.08 -9.79 1.73
CA TYR A 3 0.22 -8.44 2.17
C TYR A 3 0.88 -7.62 1.07
N TRP A 4 0.56 -6.32 1.06
CA TRP A 4 0.97 -5.39 0.02
C TRP A 4 1.42 -4.06 0.62
N LEU A 5 1.98 -3.19 -0.21
CA LEU A 5 2.26 -1.80 0.13
C LEU A 5 1.86 -0.90 -1.04
N PHE A 6 1.12 0.16 -0.72
CA PHE A 6 0.59 1.14 -1.66
C PHE A 6 1.21 2.51 -1.35
N LYS A 7 1.97 3.05 -2.30
CA LYS A 7 2.56 4.39 -2.17
C LYS A 7 1.58 5.46 -2.64
N SER A 8 1.38 6.48 -1.82
CA SER A 8 0.59 7.65 -2.15
C SER A 8 1.31 8.94 -1.76
N GLU A 9 1.18 9.97 -2.58
CA GLU A 9 1.66 11.30 -2.25
C GLU A 9 0.60 12.03 -1.40
N PRO A 10 0.90 12.48 -0.18
CA PRO A 10 -0.10 13.07 0.72
C PRO A 10 -0.81 14.29 0.17
N ASN A 11 -0.17 15.04 -0.73
CA ASN A 11 -0.75 16.22 -1.37
C ASN A 11 -1.79 15.86 -2.46
N THR A 12 -1.76 14.63 -2.97
CA THR A 12 -2.69 14.14 -3.99
C THR A 12 -3.76 13.28 -3.34
N TRP A 13 -3.36 12.31 -2.53
CA TRP A 13 -4.24 11.40 -1.81
C TRP A 13 -3.66 11.05 -0.44
N SER A 14 -4.14 11.74 0.60
CA SER A 14 -3.66 11.56 1.97
C SER A 14 -4.31 10.36 2.66
N TRP A 15 -3.75 9.95 3.79
CA TRP A 15 -4.37 8.92 4.63
C TRP A 15 -5.73 9.37 5.19
N GLN A 16 -5.87 10.66 5.49
CA GLN A 16 -7.15 11.22 5.91
C GLN A 16 -8.21 11.10 4.81
N ASN A 17 -7.85 11.34 3.55
CA ASN A 17 -8.79 11.15 2.43
C ASN A 17 -9.25 9.70 2.32
N GLN A 18 -8.35 8.74 2.52
CA GLN A 18 -8.68 7.32 2.52
C GLN A 18 -9.62 6.93 3.67
N ILE A 19 -9.41 7.51 4.87
CA ILE A 19 -10.32 7.33 6.02
C ILE A 19 -11.70 7.93 5.71
N ASP A 20 -11.74 9.14 5.16
CA ASP A 20 -12.98 9.88 4.88
C ASP A 20 -13.87 9.17 3.85
N LYS A 21 -13.28 8.35 2.96
CA LYS A 21 -14.03 7.47 2.04
C LYS A 21 -14.78 6.34 2.76
N GLY A 22 -14.31 5.92 3.95
CA GLY A 22 -14.94 4.86 4.74
C GLY A 22 -15.05 3.54 3.97
N ASP A 23 -16.18 2.85 4.16
CA ASP A 23 -16.44 1.55 3.53
C ASP A 23 -16.63 1.60 2.01
N ALA A 24 -16.84 2.80 1.43
CA ALA A 24 -16.87 2.94 -0.03
C ALA A 24 -15.49 2.68 -0.65
N GLY A 25 -14.41 2.90 0.12
CA GLY A 25 -13.04 2.77 -0.36
C GLY A 25 -12.68 3.77 -1.46
N GLU A 26 -11.58 3.50 -2.13
CA GLU A 26 -11.09 4.26 -3.27
C GLU A 26 -10.49 3.34 -4.31
N GLU A 27 -10.75 3.66 -5.58
CA GLU A 27 -10.08 3.07 -6.73
C GLU A 27 -8.58 3.42 -6.72
N TRP A 28 -7.71 2.43 -6.78
CA TRP A 28 -6.27 2.64 -6.78
C TRP A 28 -5.73 2.93 -8.19
N ASP A 29 -6.27 3.98 -8.80
CA ASP A 29 -6.04 4.37 -10.19
C ASP A 29 -4.61 4.88 -10.49
N GLY A 30 -4.37 5.25 -11.75
CA GLY A 30 -3.19 6.02 -12.16
C GLY A 30 -1.88 5.22 -12.21
N VAL A 31 -1.91 3.92 -11.87
CA VAL A 31 -0.75 3.04 -11.96
C VAL A 31 -0.39 2.78 -13.43
N ARG A 32 0.76 3.29 -13.86
CA ARG A 32 1.31 3.11 -15.22
C ARG A 32 2.61 2.30 -15.23
N ASN A 33 2.74 1.36 -14.30
CA ASN A 33 3.86 0.43 -14.21
C ASN A 33 3.35 -1.01 -14.34
N TYR A 34 3.89 -1.75 -15.32
CA TYR A 34 3.43 -3.12 -15.62
C TYR A 34 3.58 -4.09 -14.44
N GLN A 35 4.64 -3.95 -13.65
CA GLN A 35 4.88 -4.81 -12.50
C GLN A 35 3.88 -4.51 -11.38
N ALA A 36 3.69 -3.23 -11.05
CA ALA A 36 2.69 -2.79 -10.07
C ALA A 36 1.27 -3.24 -10.45
N ARG A 37 0.90 -3.08 -11.73
CA ARG A 37 -0.37 -3.59 -12.26
C ARG A 37 -0.50 -5.09 -12.08
N ASN A 38 0.53 -5.86 -12.42
CA ASN A 38 0.49 -7.31 -12.27
C ASN A 38 0.34 -7.74 -10.80
N PHE A 39 0.94 -7.02 -9.85
CA PHE A 39 0.70 -7.26 -8.44
C PHE A 39 -0.77 -7.01 -8.05
N MET A 40 -1.39 -5.94 -8.55
CA MET A 40 -2.82 -5.70 -8.31
C MET A 40 -3.71 -6.80 -8.89
N ARG A 41 -3.36 -7.39 -10.04
CA ARG A 41 -4.07 -8.56 -10.60
C ARG A 41 -4.00 -9.81 -9.71
N ASP A 42 -2.95 -9.92 -8.91
CA ASP A 42 -2.75 -11.05 -7.99
C ASP A 42 -3.46 -10.86 -6.64
N MET A 43 -4.04 -9.68 -6.39
CA MET A 43 -4.75 -9.36 -5.15
C MET A 43 -6.12 -10.04 -5.11
N LYS A 44 -6.55 -10.38 -3.89
CA LYS A 44 -7.89 -10.91 -3.60
C LYS A 44 -8.59 -10.04 -2.56
N ILE A 45 -9.92 -10.02 -2.60
CA ILE A 45 -10.72 -9.34 -1.58
C ILE A 45 -10.31 -9.86 -0.20
N GLY A 46 -10.08 -8.94 0.74
CA GLY A 46 -9.60 -9.23 2.08
C GLY A 46 -8.07 -9.28 2.22
N ASP A 47 -7.30 -9.23 1.12
CA ASP A 47 -5.86 -8.98 1.22
C ASP A 47 -5.61 -7.58 1.81
N ARG A 48 -4.54 -7.46 2.59
CA ARG A 48 -4.22 -6.22 3.32
C ARG A 48 -2.99 -5.55 2.76
N GLY A 49 -2.86 -4.24 2.98
CA GLY A 49 -1.64 -3.54 2.64
C GLY A 49 -1.34 -2.36 3.53
N PHE A 50 -0.09 -1.92 3.49
CA PHE A 50 0.34 -0.68 4.11
C PHE A 50 0.03 0.50 3.20
N PHE A 51 -0.63 1.52 3.74
CA PHE A 51 -0.71 2.83 3.12
C PHE A 51 0.56 3.60 3.46
N TYR A 52 1.39 3.86 2.44
CA TYR A 52 2.69 4.49 2.60
C TYR A 52 2.67 5.87 1.96
N HIS A 53 2.98 6.89 2.76
CA HIS A 53 3.19 8.24 2.26
C HIS A 53 4.56 8.37 1.59
N SER A 54 4.59 8.91 0.36
CA SER A 54 5.82 9.11 -0.41
C SER A 54 6.24 10.59 -0.47
N LEU A 55 7.41 10.83 -1.10
CA LEU A 55 8.07 12.13 -1.21
C LEU A 55 8.53 12.73 0.12
N LYS A 56 7.70 13.52 0.81
CA LYS A 56 8.12 14.31 1.98
C LYS A 56 7.94 13.56 3.29
N GLU A 57 6.81 12.88 3.46
CA GLU A 57 6.45 12.17 4.69
C GLU A 57 6.62 10.67 4.48
N LYS A 58 7.88 10.22 4.34
CA LYS A 58 8.19 8.83 3.95
C LYS A 58 7.92 7.82 5.07
N SER A 59 6.66 7.43 5.25
CA SER A 59 6.27 6.51 6.32
C SER A 59 5.04 5.67 5.98
N VAL A 60 4.98 4.49 6.57
CA VAL A 60 3.74 3.71 6.70
C VAL A 60 2.85 4.37 7.75
N VAL A 61 1.62 4.72 7.38
CA VAL A 61 0.69 5.50 8.22
C VAL A 61 -0.64 4.81 8.50
N GLY A 62 -0.97 3.76 7.75
CA GLY A 62 -2.23 3.04 7.90
C GLY A 62 -2.20 1.66 7.26
N ILE A 63 -3.24 0.88 7.57
CA ILE A 63 -3.55 -0.39 6.93
C ILE A 63 -4.80 -0.22 6.08
N VAL A 64 -4.73 -0.76 4.87
CA VAL A 64 -5.86 -0.89 3.95
C VAL A 64 -6.21 -2.34 3.70
N GLU A 65 -7.41 -2.57 3.19
CA GLU A 65 -7.91 -3.86 2.71
C GLU A 65 -8.44 -3.71 1.29
N VAL A 66 -8.16 -4.71 0.45
CA VAL A 66 -8.71 -4.83 -0.91
C VAL A 66 -10.19 -5.19 -0.83
N ILE A 67 -11.03 -4.37 -1.45
CA ILE A 67 -12.50 -4.54 -1.47
C ILE A 67 -13.07 -4.81 -2.87
N ALA A 68 -12.29 -4.55 -3.93
CA ALA A 68 -12.57 -5.03 -5.28
C ALA A 68 -11.30 -5.63 -5.89
N GLU A 69 -11.42 -6.79 -6.55
CA GLU A 69 -10.31 -7.36 -7.34
C GLU A 69 -10.03 -6.49 -8.58
N ALA A 70 -8.93 -6.78 -9.28
CA ALA A 70 -8.50 -5.96 -10.42
C ALA A 70 -9.61 -5.77 -11.47
N HIS A 71 -9.86 -4.52 -11.82
CA HIS A 71 -10.79 -4.08 -12.87
C HIS A 71 -10.14 -2.96 -13.70
N PRO A 72 -10.68 -2.62 -14.88
CA PRO A 72 -10.16 -1.52 -15.69
C PRO A 72 -10.07 -0.21 -14.91
N ASP A 73 -8.97 0.51 -15.09
CA ASP A 73 -8.72 1.82 -14.48
C ASP A 73 -9.61 2.88 -15.13
N SER A 74 -10.47 3.53 -14.33
CA SER A 74 -11.48 4.49 -14.81
C SER A 74 -10.90 5.78 -15.38
N THR A 75 -9.62 6.07 -15.12
CA THR A 75 -8.92 7.28 -15.59
C THR A 75 -8.37 7.13 -17.01
N THR A 76 -8.53 5.97 -17.66
CA THR A 76 -8.03 5.72 -19.01
C THR A 76 -8.90 4.75 -19.81
N ASP A 77 -9.03 5.01 -21.12
CA ASP A 77 -9.70 4.08 -22.05
C ASP A 77 -8.80 2.88 -22.45
N ASP A 78 -7.54 2.87 -22.01
CA ASP A 78 -6.59 1.80 -22.32
C ASP A 78 -6.76 0.60 -21.39
N GLN A 79 -7.44 -0.44 -21.91
CA GLN A 79 -7.74 -1.70 -21.21
C GLN A 79 -6.52 -2.47 -20.69
N ARG A 80 -5.30 -2.06 -21.04
CA ARG A 80 -4.09 -2.63 -20.46
C ARG A 80 -3.89 -2.23 -19.00
N TRP A 81 -4.54 -1.17 -18.53
CA TRP A 81 -4.41 -0.67 -17.16
C TRP A 81 -5.61 -1.07 -16.33
N GLU A 82 -5.30 -1.68 -15.20
CA GLU A 82 -6.24 -2.18 -14.23
C GLU A 82 -5.74 -1.83 -12.84
N CYS A 83 -6.66 -1.66 -11.91
CA CYS A 83 -6.44 -1.35 -10.50
C CYS A 83 -7.45 -2.10 -9.63
N VAL A 84 -7.21 -2.09 -8.33
CA VAL A 84 -8.14 -2.60 -7.31
C VAL A 84 -8.80 -1.44 -6.59
N ASP A 85 -9.87 -1.71 -5.85
CA ASP A 85 -10.38 -0.77 -4.84
C ASP A 85 -9.87 -1.17 -3.46
N ILE A 86 -9.48 -0.18 -2.66
CA ILE A 86 -9.02 -0.37 -1.29
C ILE A 86 -9.78 0.51 -0.30
N LYS A 87 -9.98 0.04 0.93
CA LYS A 87 -10.51 0.85 2.04
C LYS A 87 -9.57 0.90 3.23
N ALA A 88 -9.69 1.96 4.02
CA ALA A 88 -8.99 2.06 5.30
C ALA A 88 -9.50 1.00 6.30
N VAL A 89 -8.58 0.40 7.05
CA VAL A 89 -8.87 -0.56 8.14
C VAL A 89 -8.51 0.05 9.48
N GLU A 90 -7.25 0.46 9.64
CA GLU A 90 -6.75 0.98 10.91
C GLU A 90 -5.57 1.93 10.68
N THR A 91 -5.50 3.01 11.45
CA THR A 91 -4.34 3.91 11.48
C THR A 91 -3.21 3.25 12.25
N VAL A 92 -1.99 3.33 11.73
CA VAL A 92 -0.80 2.84 12.45
C VAL A 92 -0.51 3.80 13.61
N PRO A 93 -0.50 3.34 14.87
CA PRO A 93 -0.33 4.22 16.04
C PRO A 93 0.94 5.06 16.02
N THR A 94 2.06 4.46 15.60
CA THR A 94 3.34 5.13 15.40
C THR A 94 3.75 5.01 13.94
N PRO A 95 3.68 6.07 13.11
CA PRO A 95 4.10 6.00 11.72
C PRO A 95 5.51 5.43 11.58
N VAL A 96 5.66 4.41 10.74
CA VAL A 96 6.95 3.72 10.56
C VAL A 96 7.69 4.35 9.38
N SER A 97 8.70 5.15 9.69
CA SER A 97 9.48 5.90 8.68
C SER A 97 10.36 4.98 7.82
N LEU A 98 10.64 5.41 6.59
CA LEU A 98 11.56 4.71 5.70
C LEU A 98 12.96 4.53 6.32
N ASP A 99 13.41 5.49 7.12
CA ASP A 99 14.72 5.41 7.78
C ASP A 99 14.74 4.31 8.86
N GLN A 100 13.66 4.17 9.64
CA GLN A 100 13.50 3.02 10.55
C GLN A 100 13.46 1.70 9.78
N ILE A 101 12.72 1.66 8.67
CA ILE A 101 12.62 0.46 7.82
C ILE A 101 13.98 0.05 7.27
N LYS A 102 14.78 1.02 6.80
CA LYS A 102 16.14 0.76 6.27
C LYS A 102 17.14 0.36 7.34
N ALA A 103 16.96 0.80 8.58
CA ALA A 103 17.84 0.49 9.69
C ALA A 103 17.59 -0.91 10.28
N ASP A 104 16.45 -1.54 9.99
CA ASP A 104 16.11 -2.87 10.47
C ASP A 104 16.59 -3.96 9.50
N GLU A 105 17.58 -4.75 9.92
CA GLU A 105 18.16 -5.81 9.08
C GLU A 105 17.13 -6.86 8.63
N ARG A 106 16.04 -7.05 9.37
CA ARG A 106 14.96 -7.98 9.00
C ARG A 106 14.17 -7.52 7.77
N LEU A 107 14.28 -6.23 7.42
CA LEU A 107 13.60 -5.60 6.29
C LEU A 107 14.57 -5.25 5.15
N ALA A 108 15.83 -5.67 5.23
CA ALA A 108 16.85 -5.35 4.23
C ALA A 108 16.49 -5.83 2.81
N ASP A 109 15.71 -6.91 2.72
CA ASP A 109 15.24 -7.49 1.46
C ASP A 109 13.90 -6.96 0.97
N MET A 110 13.23 -6.11 1.77
CA MET A 110 11.92 -5.57 1.44
C MET A 110 11.98 -4.74 0.16
N VAL A 111 10.97 -4.93 -0.70
CA VAL A 111 10.86 -4.23 -1.98
C VAL A 111 10.90 -2.70 -1.79
N LEU A 112 10.39 -2.20 -0.66
CA LEU A 112 10.41 -0.78 -0.33
C LEU A 112 11.84 -0.22 -0.21
N VAL A 113 12.75 -1.03 0.33
CA VAL A 113 14.18 -0.70 0.51
C VAL A 113 14.91 -0.82 -0.81
N LYS A 114 14.65 -1.89 -1.58
CA LYS A 114 15.39 -2.22 -2.81
C LYS A 114 14.90 -1.51 -4.07
N ASN A 115 13.62 -1.17 -4.14
CA ASN A 115 13.01 -0.57 -5.34
C ASN A 115 12.09 0.59 -4.96
N SER A 116 12.67 1.80 -4.93
CA SER A 116 11.94 3.02 -4.59
C SER A 116 10.91 3.45 -5.64
N ARG A 117 11.05 3.02 -6.91
CA ARG A 117 10.21 3.46 -8.03
C ARG A 117 8.92 2.66 -8.18
N LEU A 118 8.82 1.49 -7.56
CA LEU A 118 7.63 0.66 -7.64
C LEU A 118 6.59 1.16 -6.63
N SER A 119 5.39 1.49 -7.09
CA SER A 119 4.31 2.10 -6.29
C SER A 119 3.44 1.10 -5.54
N VAL A 120 3.24 -0.09 -6.11
CA VAL A 120 2.52 -1.22 -5.48
C VAL A 120 3.49 -2.37 -5.34
N GLN A 121 3.64 -2.89 -4.13
CA GLN A 121 4.70 -3.83 -3.79
C GLN A 121 4.15 -5.03 -3.01
N PRO A 122 4.65 -6.25 -3.24
CA PRO A 122 4.38 -7.37 -2.34
C PRO A 122 5.11 -7.16 -1.02
N VAL A 123 4.49 -7.63 0.06
CA VAL A 123 5.05 -7.68 1.41
C VAL A 123 4.91 -9.11 1.91
N THR A 124 6.01 -9.69 2.40
CA THR A 124 5.99 -11.02 2.99
C THR A 124 5.35 -11.00 4.37
N ASP A 125 4.88 -12.16 4.85
CA ASP A 125 4.32 -12.27 6.20
C ASP A 125 5.32 -11.80 7.27
N ALA A 126 6.61 -12.12 7.10
CA ALA A 126 7.65 -11.71 8.04
C ALA A 126 7.83 -10.18 8.07
N GLU A 127 7.90 -9.54 6.90
CA GLU A 127 8.01 -8.08 6.78
C GLU A 127 6.77 -7.38 7.37
N TRP A 128 5.58 -7.92 7.08
CA TRP A 128 4.32 -7.41 7.63
C TRP A 128 4.36 -7.38 9.16
N GLN A 129 4.72 -8.49 9.79
CA GLN A 129 4.79 -8.60 11.25
C GLN A 129 5.79 -7.61 11.85
N VAL A 130 6.96 -7.43 11.23
CA VAL A 130 7.97 -6.47 11.70
C VAL A 130 7.45 -5.03 11.61
N ILE A 131 6.86 -4.62 10.49
CA ILE A 131 6.30 -3.28 10.33
C ILE A 131 5.15 -3.04 11.32
N CYS A 132 4.25 -4.01 11.50
CA CYS A 132 3.18 -3.91 12.49
C CYS A 132 3.73 -3.72 13.90
N ALA A 133 4.76 -4.49 14.28
CA ALA A 133 5.39 -4.37 15.59
C ALA A 133 6.07 -3.00 15.79
N LEU A 134 6.80 -2.50 14.79
CA LEU A 134 7.39 -1.16 14.81
C LEU A 134 6.32 -0.06 14.91
N GLY A 135 5.17 -0.29 14.25
CA GLY A 135 4.04 0.64 14.24
C GLY A 135 3.19 0.62 15.52
N GLY A 136 3.43 -0.32 16.43
CA GLY A 136 2.61 -0.49 17.64
C GLY A 136 1.24 -1.13 17.39
N LEU A 137 1.07 -1.80 16.25
CA LEU A 137 -0.14 -2.57 15.94
C LEU A 137 -0.09 -3.91 16.68
N LYS A 138 -1.23 -4.34 17.23
CA LYS A 138 -1.36 -5.65 17.86
C LYS A 138 -1.56 -6.70 16.76
N SER A 139 -0.68 -7.69 16.74
CA SER A 139 -0.77 -8.86 15.87
C SER A 139 -1.84 -9.85 16.31
#